data_AF-A0A1M6BNI7-F1
#
_entry.id   AF-A0A1M6BNI7-F1
#
_cell.length_a   1.000
_cell.length_b   1.000
_cell.length_c   1.000
_cell.angle_alpha   90.00
_cell.angle_beta   90.00
_cell.angle_gamma   90.00
#
_symmetry.space_group_name_H-M   'P 1'
#
loop_
_entity.id
_entity.type
_entity.pdbx_description
1 polymer ?
#
loop_
_entity_poly.entity_id
_entity_poly.type
_entity_poly.pdbx_seq_one_letter_code
_entity_poly.pdbx_strand_id
1 'polypeptide(L)'
;MAKICKNCGSKIDDEAVFCAKCGKKIAVSGALPVPSDNNKSKSLGPDYATRDEALSWWNWRGRLNRQRFILRSLILTTIAIVVGIILCGGISFFITTTVMSGQDEDAVLGMIFLMLLCALPFLLPLSVLSFFISIKRGHDLNIPGWVVVIVSLLGASFFLSIYLAVAKGNEGPNQYGDDPLKYPGSI
;
A
#
# COMPACT_ATOMS: atom_id res chain seq x y z
N MET A 1 -5.43 46.08 12.18
CA MET A 1 -6.79 46.19 12.74
C MET A 1 -7.00 44.97 13.61
N ALA A 2 -7.32 45.10 14.90
CA ALA A 2 -7.38 43.95 15.81
C ALA A 2 -8.45 42.95 15.37
N LYS A 3 -8.06 41.68 15.12
CA LYS A 3 -8.99 40.61 14.79
C LYS A 3 -9.77 40.20 16.04
N ILE A 4 -11.08 40.01 15.92
CA ILE A 4 -11.95 39.58 17.02
C ILE A 4 -12.41 38.14 16.78
N CYS A 5 -12.38 37.32 17.83
CA CYS A 5 -12.84 35.94 17.76
C CYS A 5 -14.35 35.90 17.54
N LYS A 6 -14.80 35.33 16.41
CA LYS A 6 -16.23 35.18 16.08
C LYS A 6 -17.00 34.26 17.04
N ASN A 7 -16.31 33.52 17.89
CA ASN A 7 -16.93 32.55 18.81
C ASN A 7 -17.09 33.06 20.24
N CYS A 8 -16.11 33.82 20.76
CA CYS A 8 -16.11 34.27 22.15
C CYS A 8 -15.86 35.78 22.32
N GLY A 9 -15.70 36.52 21.23
CA GLY A 9 -15.55 37.97 21.23
C GLY A 9 -14.22 38.52 21.75
N SER A 10 -13.25 37.66 22.09
CA SER A 10 -11.92 38.12 22.55
C SER A 10 -11.10 38.73 21.42
N LYS A 11 -10.25 39.70 21.76
CA LYS A 11 -9.23 40.24 20.84
C LYS A 11 -8.16 39.18 20.59
N ILE A 12 -7.79 39.00 19.33
CA ILE A 12 -6.81 38.01 18.87
C ILE A 12 -5.61 38.77 18.31
N ASP A 13 -4.41 38.30 18.64
CA ASP A 13 -3.17 38.70 17.99
C ASP A 13 -3.18 38.35 16.48
N ASP A 14 -2.54 39.16 15.65
CA ASP A 14 -2.63 39.03 14.19
C ASP A 14 -1.97 37.74 13.66
N GLU A 15 -1.08 37.13 14.45
CA GLU A 15 -0.33 35.89 14.15
C GLU A 15 -0.89 34.64 14.87
N ALA A 16 -1.90 34.78 15.73
CA ALA A 16 -2.41 33.66 16.51
C ALA A 16 -3.25 32.69 15.66
N VAL A 17 -2.83 31.41 15.64
CA VAL A 17 -3.52 30.31 14.94
C VAL A 17 -4.74 29.82 15.72
N PHE A 18 -4.78 30.03 17.04
CA PHE A 18 -5.86 29.61 17.92
C PHE A 18 -6.24 30.72 18.91
N CYS A 19 -7.53 30.79 19.26
CA CYS A 19 -8.00 31.72 20.27
C CYS A 19 -7.59 31.24 21.66
N ALA A 20 -6.75 32.01 22.36
CA ALA A 20 -6.27 31.66 23.71
C ALA A 20 -7.39 31.52 24.77
N LYS A 21 -8.58 32.09 24.51
CA LYS A 21 -9.71 32.05 25.45
C LYS A 21 -10.68 30.90 25.23
N CYS A 22 -10.95 30.51 23.97
CA CYS A 22 -11.94 29.46 23.67
C CYS A 22 -11.41 28.29 22.84
N GLY A 23 -10.12 28.29 22.47
CA GLY A 23 -9.46 27.21 21.75
C GLY A 23 -9.80 27.10 20.26
N LYS A 24 -10.69 27.96 19.72
CA LYS A 24 -11.12 27.85 18.31
C LYS A 24 -10.00 28.29 17.37
N LYS A 25 -9.76 27.49 16.32
CA LYS A 25 -8.78 27.78 15.27
C LYS A 25 -9.21 29.01 14.45
N ILE A 26 -8.25 29.88 14.15
CA ILE A 26 -8.43 31.11 13.37
C ILE A 26 -7.70 30.93 12.05
N ALA A 27 -8.35 31.25 10.94
CA ALA A 27 -7.73 31.18 9.62
C ALA A 27 -6.72 32.33 9.48
N VAL A 28 -5.42 32.01 9.56
CA VAL A 28 -4.35 32.98 9.32
C VAL A 28 -4.08 33.06 7.82
N SER A 29 -4.14 34.27 7.27
CA SER A 29 -3.80 34.60 5.89
C SER A 29 -2.27 34.64 5.75
N GLY A 30 -1.66 33.50 5.40
CA GLY A 30 -0.20 33.42 5.20
C GLY A 30 0.38 32.00 5.20
N ALA A 31 -0.35 31.02 5.74
CA ALA A 31 -0.01 29.62 5.50
C ALA A 31 -0.61 29.19 4.14
N LEU A 32 0.19 28.51 3.30
CA LEU A 32 -0.35 27.71 2.20
C LEU A 32 -1.55 26.92 2.75
N PRO A 33 -2.71 26.94 2.06
CA PRO A 33 -3.87 26.23 2.54
C PRO A 33 -3.49 24.75 2.64
N VAL A 34 -3.32 24.26 3.87
CA VAL A 34 -3.48 22.83 4.14
C VAL A 34 -4.87 22.51 3.60
N PRO A 35 -5.00 21.61 2.61
CA PRO A 35 -6.31 21.25 2.08
C PRO A 35 -7.15 20.79 3.26
N SER A 36 -8.16 21.59 3.59
CA SER A 36 -9.17 21.21 4.55
C SER A 36 -9.89 20.02 3.93
N ASP A 37 -9.70 18.84 4.51
CA ASP A 37 -10.35 17.56 4.15
C ASP A 37 -11.88 17.61 4.43
N ASN A 38 -12.56 18.67 3.98
CA ASN A 38 -14.00 18.87 4.09
C ASN A 38 -14.74 18.44 2.80
N ASN A 39 -14.01 18.02 1.76
CA ASN A 39 -14.64 17.29 0.66
C ASN A 39 -14.79 15.84 1.09
N LYS A 40 -15.88 15.54 1.82
CA LYS A 40 -16.57 14.26 1.60
C LYS A 40 -16.67 14.08 0.09
N SER A 41 -15.94 13.07 -0.38
CA SER A 41 -15.91 12.53 -1.73
C SER A 41 -16.98 13.12 -2.65
N LYS A 42 -16.57 13.96 -3.59
CA LYS A 42 -17.24 13.92 -4.89
C LYS A 42 -16.94 12.52 -5.41
N SER A 43 -17.85 11.57 -5.16
CA SER A 43 -17.68 10.16 -5.54
C SER A 43 -17.66 10.11 -7.06
N LEU A 44 -16.46 10.17 -7.64
CA LEU A 44 -16.24 10.13 -9.09
C LEU A 44 -16.47 8.71 -9.69
N GLY A 45 -17.00 7.77 -8.90
CA GLY A 45 -17.30 6.40 -9.28
C GLY A 45 -17.13 5.45 -8.08
N PRO A 46 -17.64 4.20 -8.15
CA PRO A 46 -17.51 3.22 -7.07
C PRO A 46 -16.06 2.83 -6.76
N ASP A 47 -15.16 2.99 -7.74
CA ASP A 47 -13.74 2.61 -7.68
C ASP A 47 -12.80 3.80 -7.40
N TYR A 48 -13.33 5.03 -7.31
CA TYR A 48 -12.53 6.22 -7.06
C TYR A 48 -12.04 6.23 -5.61
N ALA A 49 -10.72 6.17 -5.42
CA ALA A 49 -10.12 6.10 -4.10
C ALA A 49 -9.67 7.47 -3.57
N THR A 50 -9.80 7.63 -2.26
CA THR A 50 -9.21 8.74 -1.51
C THR A 50 -7.69 8.59 -1.39
N ARG A 51 -7.00 9.68 -1.02
CA ARG A 51 -5.55 9.68 -0.75
C ARG A 51 -5.15 8.59 0.25
N ASP A 52 -5.89 8.48 1.35
CA ASP A 52 -5.53 7.59 2.44
C ASP A 52 -5.72 6.12 2.04
N GLU A 53 -6.75 5.83 1.24
CA GLU A 53 -6.92 4.52 0.61
C GLU A 53 -5.78 4.20 -0.37
N ALA A 54 -5.41 5.15 -1.25
CA ALA A 54 -4.32 4.99 -2.21
C ALA A 54 -2.98 4.68 -1.50
N LEU A 55 -2.70 5.36 -0.39
CA LEU A 55 -1.47 5.16 0.38
C LEU A 55 -1.50 3.95 1.31
N SER A 56 -2.66 3.40 1.66
CA SER A 56 -2.75 2.22 2.51
C SER A 56 -2.08 0.99 1.89
N TRP A 57 -1.60 0.08 2.74
CA TRP A 57 -1.03 -1.22 2.35
C TRP A 57 -2.09 -2.33 2.28
N TRP A 58 -3.22 -2.15 2.96
CA TRP A 58 -4.18 -3.22 3.26
C TRP A 58 -5.36 -3.30 2.30
N ASN A 59 -5.31 -2.56 1.20
CA ASN A 59 -6.34 -2.59 0.16
C ASN A 59 -5.69 -2.45 -1.21
N TRP A 60 -6.47 -2.69 -2.27
CA TRP A 60 -6.06 -2.55 -3.67
C TRP A 60 -6.53 -1.23 -4.32
N ARG A 61 -7.20 -0.35 -3.56
CA ARG A 61 -7.84 0.86 -4.08
C ARG A 61 -6.83 1.97 -4.30
N GLY A 62 -7.07 2.78 -5.34
CA GLY A 62 -6.26 3.94 -5.66
C GLY A 62 -5.10 3.68 -6.60
N ARG A 63 -4.25 4.70 -6.73
CA ARG A 63 -3.13 4.76 -7.67
C ARG A 63 -1.82 4.93 -6.94
N LEU A 64 -0.77 4.32 -7.47
CA LEU A 64 0.57 4.39 -6.89
C LEU A 64 1.60 4.91 -7.91
N ASN A 65 2.41 5.88 -7.49
CA ASN A 65 3.55 6.38 -8.26
C ASN A 65 4.63 5.29 -8.42
N ARG A 66 5.32 5.26 -9.57
CA ARG A 66 6.47 4.38 -9.86
C ARG A 66 7.50 4.26 -8.73
N GLN A 67 7.91 5.36 -8.09
CA GLN A 67 8.92 5.33 -7.02
C GLN A 67 8.41 4.59 -5.79
N ARG A 68 7.18 4.90 -5.36
CA ARG A 68 6.55 4.23 -4.22
C ARG A 68 6.28 2.77 -4.54
N PHE A 69 5.89 2.46 -5.78
CA PHE A 69 5.75 1.09 -6.25
C PHE A 69 7.07 0.32 -6.13
N ILE A 70 8.16 0.86 -6.67
CA ILE A 70 9.48 0.23 -6.60
C ILE A 70 9.91 0.02 -5.14
N LEU A 71 9.84 1.06 -4.31
CA LEU A 71 10.25 0.97 -2.90
C LEU A 71 9.42 -0.08 -2.13
N ARG A 72 8.09 -0.03 -2.26
CA ARG A 72 7.20 -1.00 -1.58
C ARG A 72 7.41 -2.42 -2.09
N SER A 73 7.64 -2.58 -3.40
CA SER A 73 7.95 -3.88 -4.00
C SER A 73 9.25 -4.42 -3.44
N LEU A 74 10.33 -3.62 -3.40
CA LEU A 74 11.62 -4.03 -2.85
C LEU A 74 11.52 -4.45 -1.38
N ILE A 75 10.77 -3.71 -0.56
CA ILE A 75 10.53 -4.07 0.84
C ILE A 75 9.84 -5.44 0.94
N LEU A 76 8.73 -5.63 0.22
CA LEU A 76 7.98 -6.89 0.24
C LEU A 76 8.79 -8.06 -0.30
N THR A 77 9.53 -7.87 -1.41
CA THR A 77 10.38 -8.90 -1.99
C THR A 77 11.51 -9.29 -1.03
N THR A 78 12.13 -8.31 -0.35
CA THR A 78 13.18 -8.60 0.65
C THR A 78 12.63 -9.40 1.82
N ILE A 79 11.48 -9.01 2.36
CA ILE A 79 10.81 -9.75 3.44
C ILE A 79 10.45 -11.16 2.98
N ALA A 80 9.90 -11.31 1.77
CA ALA A 80 9.53 -12.61 1.21
C ALA A 80 10.75 -13.52 1.01
N ILE A 81 11.89 -12.99 0.58
CA ILE A 81 13.14 -13.76 0.46
C ILE A 81 13.61 -14.25 1.83
N VAL A 82 13.65 -13.37 2.83
CA VAL A 82 14.09 -13.73 4.20
C VAL A 82 13.17 -14.80 4.80
N VAL A 83 11.86 -14.59 4.73
CA VAL A 83 10.86 -15.56 5.21
C VAL A 83 10.97 -16.87 4.44
N GLY A 84 11.14 -16.81 3.11
CA GLY A 84 11.31 -17.98 2.25
C GLY A 84 12.55 -18.80 2.61
N ILE A 85 13.69 -18.15 2.88
CA ILE A 85 14.94 -18.82 3.31
C ILE A 85 14.73 -19.52 4.66
N ILE A 86 14.12 -18.83 5.63
CA ILE A 86 13.88 -19.41 6.96
C ILE A 86 12.96 -20.62 6.87
N LEU A 87 11.84 -20.51 6.14
CA LEU A 87 10.88 -21.60 5.99
C LEU A 87 11.47 -22.76 5.20
N CYS A 88 12.06 -22.50 4.04
CA CYS A 88 12.64 -23.54 3.19
C CYS A 88 13.84 -24.23 3.87
N GLY A 89 14.69 -23.46 4.54
CA GLY A 89 15.83 -23.98 5.30
C GLY A 89 15.38 -24.85 6.48
N GLY A 90 14.39 -24.38 7.25
CA GLY A 90 13.80 -25.15 8.34
C GLY A 90 13.17 -26.46 7.86
N ILE A 91 12.34 -26.39 6.81
CA ILE A 91 11.70 -27.56 6.20
C ILE A 91 12.75 -28.56 5.69
N SER A 92 13.77 -28.08 4.97
CA SER A 92 14.84 -28.93 4.44
C SER A 92 15.63 -29.64 5.56
N PHE A 93 15.90 -28.93 6.65
CA PHE A 93 16.56 -29.48 7.83
C PHE A 93 15.72 -30.60 8.47
N PHE A 94 14.43 -30.34 8.73
CA PHE A 94 13.52 -31.34 9.31
C PHE A 94 13.32 -32.56 8.40
N ILE A 95 13.17 -32.36 7.09
CA ILE A 95 13.05 -33.48 6.14
C ILE A 95 14.31 -34.35 6.20
N THR A 96 15.49 -33.74 6.14
CA THR A 96 16.76 -34.48 6.16
C THR A 96 16.90 -35.34 7.43
N THR A 97 16.59 -34.79 8.60
CA THR A 97 16.69 -35.55 9.86
C THR A 97 15.70 -36.71 9.92
N THR A 98 14.47 -36.53 9.42
CA THR A 98 13.44 -37.58 9.39
C THR A 98 13.75 -38.71 8.41
N VAL A 99 14.35 -38.39 7.26
CA VAL A 99 14.78 -39.40 6.29
C VAL A 99 15.98 -40.19 6.85
N MET A 100 16.93 -39.51 7.49
CA MET A 100 18.09 -40.15 8.11
C MET A 100 17.72 -41.03 9.31
N SER A 101 16.60 -40.79 9.98
CA SER A 101 16.12 -41.62 11.08
C SER A 101 15.36 -42.88 10.65
N GLY A 102 15.27 -43.15 9.33
CA GLY A 102 14.69 -44.37 8.78
C GLY A 102 13.20 -44.50 9.02
N GLN A 103 12.47 -43.37 9.10
CA GLN A 103 11.02 -43.37 9.21
C GLN A 103 10.36 -43.90 7.92
N ASP A 104 9.15 -44.44 8.07
CA ASP A 104 8.34 -44.89 6.95
C ASP A 104 8.07 -43.74 5.94
N GLU A 105 8.03 -44.07 4.65
CA GLU A 105 7.88 -43.09 3.56
C GLU A 105 6.57 -42.28 3.69
N ASP A 106 5.49 -42.92 4.13
CA ASP A 106 4.18 -42.28 4.34
C ASP A 106 4.23 -41.22 5.45
N ALA A 107 5.00 -41.47 6.51
CA ALA A 107 5.17 -40.52 7.60
C ALA A 107 5.96 -39.28 7.15
N VAL A 108 7.00 -39.48 6.33
CA VAL A 108 7.80 -38.39 5.75
C VAL A 108 6.92 -37.52 4.85
N LEU A 109 6.11 -38.13 3.98
CA LEU A 109 5.21 -37.40 3.08
C LEU A 109 4.16 -36.58 3.86
N GLY A 110 3.56 -37.17 4.91
CA GLY A 110 2.62 -36.49 5.79
C GLY A 110 3.23 -35.27 6.50
N MET A 111 4.47 -35.38 6.97
CA MET A 111 5.19 -34.26 7.58
C MET A 111 5.52 -33.15 6.58
N ILE A 112 5.91 -33.49 5.34
CA ILE A 112 6.13 -32.51 4.27
C ILE A 112 4.85 -31.71 4.02
N PHE A 113 3.72 -32.39 3.87
CA PHE A 113 2.44 -31.75 3.64
C PHE A 113 2.05 -30.83 4.80
N LEU A 114 2.19 -31.29 6.05
CA LEU A 114 1.92 -30.49 7.24
C LEU A 114 2.81 -29.24 7.30
N MET A 115 4.10 -29.37 7.02
CA MET A 115 5.05 -28.25 7.00
C MET A 115 4.73 -27.23 5.90
N LEU A 116 4.34 -27.68 4.71
CA LEU A 116 3.90 -26.78 3.64
C LEU A 116 2.63 -26.03 4.03
N LEU A 117 1.67 -26.68 4.68
CA LEU A 117 0.48 -26.02 5.23
C LEU A 117 0.85 -24.98 6.29
N CYS A 118 1.82 -25.27 7.16
CA CYS A 118 2.31 -24.32 8.15
C CYS A 118 3.06 -23.12 7.54
N ALA A 119 3.62 -23.26 6.33
CA ALA A 119 4.28 -22.17 5.62
C ALA A 119 3.28 -21.20 4.95
N LEU A 120 2.09 -21.66 4.56
CA LEU A 120 1.08 -20.86 3.84
C LEU A 120 0.67 -19.57 4.57
N PRO A 121 0.39 -19.56 5.89
CA PRO A 121 0.03 -18.34 6.62
C PRO A 121 1.10 -17.23 6.57
N PHE A 122 2.36 -17.57 6.31
CA PHE A 122 3.45 -16.61 6.20
C PHE A 122 3.64 -16.11 4.76
N LEU A 123 3.49 -16.99 3.77
CA LEU A 123 3.70 -16.65 2.36
C LEU A 123 2.48 -15.97 1.72
N LEU A 124 1.27 -16.39 2.08
CA LEU A 124 0.02 -15.90 1.48
C LEU A 124 -0.20 -14.40 1.74
N PRO A 125 -0.05 -13.85 2.96
CA PRO A 125 -0.22 -12.42 3.16
C PRO A 125 0.80 -11.58 2.37
N LEU A 126 2.05 -12.05 2.27
CA LEU A 126 3.09 -11.35 1.50
C LEU A 126 2.75 -11.32 0.00
N SER A 127 2.22 -12.42 -0.55
CA SER A 127 1.79 -12.45 -1.94
C SER A 127 0.59 -11.54 -2.20
N VAL A 128 -0.41 -11.53 -1.31
CA VAL A 128 -1.58 -10.63 -1.40
C VAL A 128 -1.16 -9.17 -1.38
N LEU A 129 -0.26 -8.78 -0.49
CA LEU A 129 0.26 -7.40 -0.45
C LEU A 129 1.00 -7.04 -1.74
N SER A 130 1.75 -7.99 -2.33
CA SER A 130 2.40 -7.81 -3.63
C SER A 130 1.38 -7.60 -4.77
N PHE A 131 0.27 -8.35 -4.76
CA PHE A 131 -0.82 -8.13 -5.70
C PHE A 131 -1.46 -6.76 -5.52
N PHE A 132 -1.73 -6.34 -4.28
CA PHE A 132 -2.34 -5.03 -4.01
C PHE A 132 -1.52 -3.87 -4.57
N ILE A 133 -0.20 -3.85 -4.36
CA ILE A 133 0.64 -2.77 -4.90
C ILE A 133 0.72 -2.81 -6.43
N SER A 134 0.72 -4.00 -7.03
CA SER A 134 0.75 -4.19 -8.47
C SER A 134 -0.55 -3.73 -9.11
N ILE A 135 -1.68 -4.02 -8.49
CA ILE A 135 -3.01 -3.54 -8.91
C ILE A 135 -3.06 -2.01 -8.84
N LYS A 136 -2.62 -1.40 -7.72
CA LYS A 136 -2.58 0.08 -7.62
C LYS A 136 -1.66 0.73 -8.65
N ARG A 137 -0.55 0.08 -9.00
CA ARG A 137 0.32 0.56 -10.07
C ARG A 137 -0.33 0.38 -11.44
N GLY A 138 -1.04 -0.72 -11.67
CA GLY A 138 -1.85 -0.95 -12.88
C GLY A 138 -2.97 0.08 -13.04
N HIS A 139 -3.66 0.43 -11.97
CA HIS A 139 -4.67 1.50 -11.95
C HIS A 139 -4.11 2.86 -12.37
N ASP A 140 -2.83 3.13 -12.10
CA ASP A 140 -2.17 4.36 -12.57
C ASP A 140 -2.00 4.40 -14.09
N LEU A 141 -1.88 3.23 -14.73
CA LEU A 141 -1.87 3.05 -16.19
C LEU A 141 -3.30 2.87 -16.76
N ASN A 142 -4.33 3.02 -15.92
CA ASN A 142 -5.73 2.74 -16.24
C ASN A 142 -6.00 1.31 -16.71
N ILE A 143 -5.20 0.36 -16.21
CA ILE A 143 -5.38 -1.08 -16.40
C ILE A 143 -6.28 -1.61 -15.27
N PRO A 144 -7.33 -2.40 -15.55
CA PRO A 144 -8.17 -2.96 -14.50
C PRO A 144 -7.42 -4.03 -13.69
N GLY A 145 -7.63 -4.05 -12.38
CA GLY A 145 -6.87 -4.91 -11.46
C GLY A 145 -6.92 -6.41 -11.78
N TRP A 146 -8.03 -6.92 -12.33
CA TRP A 146 -8.15 -8.33 -12.70
C TRP A 146 -7.16 -8.74 -13.81
N VAL A 147 -6.83 -7.84 -14.74
CA VAL A 147 -5.80 -8.09 -15.78
C VAL A 147 -4.44 -8.27 -15.13
N VAL A 148 -4.11 -7.39 -14.17
CA VAL A 148 -2.85 -7.48 -13.40
C VAL A 148 -2.75 -8.83 -12.69
N VAL A 149 -3.85 -9.29 -12.07
CA VAL A 149 -3.91 -10.58 -11.36
C VAL A 149 -3.73 -11.76 -12.32
N ILE A 150 -4.49 -11.81 -13.43
CA ILE A 150 -4.40 -12.92 -14.40
C ILE A 150 -2.99 -13.00 -14.98
N VAL A 151 -2.42 -11.88 -15.44
CA VAL A 151 -1.05 -11.88 -16.01
C VAL A 151 -0.02 -12.35 -14.98
N SER A 152 -0.19 -11.95 -13.72
CA SER A 152 0.68 -12.40 -12.63
C SER A 152 0.57 -13.91 -12.38
N LEU A 153 -0.64 -14.47 -12.38
CA LEU A 153 -0.91 -15.90 -12.16
C LEU A 153 -0.47 -16.78 -13.34
N LEU A 154 -0.40 -16.24 -14.55
CA LEU A 154 0.14 -16.93 -15.74
C LEU A 154 1.68 -17.05 -15.72
N GLY A 155 2.32 -16.73 -14.59
CA GLY A 155 3.78 -16.81 -14.43
C GLY A 155 4.54 -15.60 -15.01
N ALA A 156 3.85 -14.62 -15.59
CA ALA A 156 4.46 -13.40 -16.13
C ALA A 156 4.67 -12.30 -15.08
N SER A 157 4.60 -12.62 -13.79
CA SER A 157 4.75 -11.67 -12.67
C SER A 157 6.05 -10.85 -12.77
N PHE A 158 7.18 -11.48 -13.08
CA PHE A 158 8.47 -10.81 -13.20
C PHE A 158 8.48 -9.74 -14.30
N PHE A 159 8.04 -10.10 -15.50
CA PHE A 159 7.96 -9.16 -16.63
C PHE A 159 6.94 -8.05 -16.38
N LEU A 160 5.80 -8.39 -15.78
CA LEU A 160 4.78 -7.41 -15.39
C LEU A 160 5.33 -6.40 -14.38
N SER A 161 6.06 -6.84 -13.35
CA SER A 161 6.67 -5.94 -12.37
C SER A 161 7.66 -4.96 -13.01
N ILE A 162 8.46 -5.42 -13.98
CA ILE A 162 9.38 -4.56 -14.73
C ILE A 162 8.59 -3.53 -15.55
N TYR A 163 7.58 -3.97 -16.31
CA TYR A 163 6.73 -3.08 -17.09
C TYR A 163 6.08 -2.01 -16.20
N LEU A 164 5.49 -2.42 -15.07
CA LEU A 164 4.84 -1.53 -14.11
C LEU A 164 5.81 -0.54 -13.44
N ALA A 165 7.09 -0.91 -13.28
CA ALA A 165 8.12 -0.03 -12.72
C ALA A 165 8.56 1.08 -13.68
N VAL A 166 8.60 0.79 -14.98
CA VAL A 166 9.15 1.70 -16.00
C VAL A 166 8.07 2.51 -16.71
N ALA A 167 6.90 1.94 -16.97
CA ALA A 167 5.82 2.58 -17.72
C ALA A 167 5.38 3.90 -17.05
N LYS A 168 5.22 4.96 -17.85
CA LYS A 168 4.73 6.26 -17.38
C LYS A 168 3.24 6.15 -17.02
N GLY A 169 2.88 6.70 -15.86
CA GLY A 169 1.48 6.82 -15.42
C GLY A 169 0.64 7.76 -16.27
N ASN A 170 -0.69 7.63 -16.17
CA ASN A 170 -1.61 8.58 -16.79
C ASN A 170 -1.63 9.91 -16.03
N GLU A 171 -1.63 11.03 -16.76
CA GLU A 171 -1.66 12.36 -16.17
C GLU A 171 -3.08 12.75 -15.73
N GLY A 172 -3.19 13.46 -14.61
CA GLY A 172 -4.48 13.94 -14.11
C GLY A 172 -5.32 12.83 -13.43
N PRO A 173 -6.55 13.14 -13.01
CA PRO A 173 -7.42 12.17 -12.33
C PRO A 173 -7.95 11.10 -13.31
N ASN A 174 -8.12 9.87 -12.83
CA ASN A 174 -8.78 8.78 -13.56
C ASN A 174 -9.85 8.09 -12.69
N GLN A 175 -10.49 7.03 -13.20
CA GLN A 175 -11.55 6.30 -12.49
C GLN A 175 -11.14 5.71 -11.13
N TYR A 176 -9.85 5.53 -10.89
CA TYR A 176 -9.31 4.95 -9.66
C TYR A 176 -8.83 6.02 -8.65
N GLY A 177 -8.74 7.29 -9.03
CA GLY A 177 -8.35 8.37 -8.13
C GLY A 177 -7.56 9.51 -8.80
N ASP A 178 -7.22 10.49 -7.97
CA ASP A 178 -6.33 11.60 -8.32
C ASP A 178 -4.93 11.14 -8.76
N ASP A 179 -4.23 12.02 -9.47
CA ASP A 179 -2.84 11.82 -9.86
C ASP A 179 -1.94 11.61 -8.61
N PRO A 180 -1.18 10.50 -8.54
CA PRO A 180 -0.38 10.17 -7.36
C PRO A 180 0.80 11.13 -7.12
N LEU A 181 1.16 12.00 -8.06
CA LEU A 181 2.14 13.07 -7.88
C LEU A 181 1.63 14.23 -7.01
N LYS A 182 0.33 14.29 -6.74
CA LYS A 182 -0.25 15.28 -5.81
C LYS A 182 -0.09 14.90 -4.34
N TYR A 183 0.32 13.66 -4.05
CA TYR A 183 0.43 13.19 -2.67
C TYR A 183 1.72 13.71 -2.02
N PRO A 184 1.67 14.31 -0.81
CA PRO A 184 2.86 14.83 -0.14
C PRO A 184 3.93 13.73 0.02
N GLY A 185 5.18 14.09 -0.27
CA GLY A 185 6.33 13.17 -0.27
C GLY A 185 6.48 12.34 -1.55
N SER A 186 5.77 12.65 -2.64
CA SER A 186 6.21 12.28 -3.99
C SER A 186 7.27 13.30 -4.43
N ILE A 187 8.54 12.89 -4.48
CA ILE A 187 9.63 13.72 -4.99
C ILE A 187 9.82 13.41 -6.47
#